data_AF-A0A815I4D6-F1
#
_entry.id   AF-A0A815I4D6-F1
#
_cell.length_a   1.000
_cell.length_b   1.000
_cell.length_c   1.000
_cell.angle_alpha   90.00
_cell.angle_beta   90.00
_cell.angle_gamma   90.00
#
_symmetry.space_group_name_H-M   'P 1'
#
loop_
_entity.id
_entity.type
_entity.pdbx_description
1 polymer ?
#
loop_
_entity_poly.entity_id
_entity_poly.type
_entity_poly.pdbx_seq_one_letter_code
_entity_poly.pdbx_strand_id
1 'polypeptide(L)'
;MNGQAFLAVLDNEEKTIKSKADGYNKLLQTDDNRLNEDVRCDINAVIGEVNLLLRGKLKQFRGLCQANVSKSTTSAGEPTPLDSDLEGFWDITYPLIDKVKVKFTKLDDRKAMQWASIEDEYDPNDVNNRPRIIDERLKQLQPHQNKSKPSTTKTANDDLKKLIQERRKAAANLSNSANQNHDVEIFVTQK
;
A
#
# COMPACT_ATOMS: atom_id res chain seq x y z
N MET A 1 10.73 22.75 -7.95
CA MET A 1 9.39 23.22 -8.40
C MET A 1 8.66 23.79 -7.19
N ASN A 2 7.80 24.80 -7.34
CA ASN A 2 6.99 25.34 -6.24
C ASN A 2 5.63 24.62 -6.11
N GLY A 3 4.87 24.90 -5.04
CA GLY A 3 3.58 24.26 -4.79
C GLY A 3 2.55 24.42 -5.91
N GLN A 4 2.53 25.57 -6.60
CA GLN A 4 1.61 25.80 -7.71
C GLN A 4 1.94 24.91 -8.92
N ALA A 5 3.23 24.76 -9.25
CA ALA A 5 3.67 23.87 -10.32
C ALA A 5 3.33 22.40 -10.02
N PHE A 6 3.57 21.96 -8.77
CA PHE A 6 3.23 20.61 -8.35
C PHE A 6 1.72 20.33 -8.35
N LEU A 7 0.88 21.31 -7.97
CA LEU A 7 -0.58 21.17 -8.07
C LEU A 7 -1.04 20.91 -9.50
N ALA A 8 -0.49 21.63 -10.48
CA ALA A 8 -0.85 21.42 -11.89
C ALA A 8 -0.45 20.02 -12.38
N VAL A 9 0.75 19.55 -12.02
CA VAL A 9 1.21 18.18 -12.34
C VAL A 9 0.31 17.16 -11.66
N LEU A 10 0.02 17.34 -10.37
CA LEU A 10 -0.82 16.45 -9.57
C LEU A 10 -2.24 16.37 -10.13
N ASP A 11 -2.86 17.49 -10.51
CA ASP A 11 -4.19 17.53 -11.13
C ASP A 11 -4.24 16.70 -12.42
N ASN A 12 -3.21 16.81 -13.27
CA ASN A 12 -3.12 16.04 -14.50
C ASN A 12 -2.97 14.54 -14.23
N GLU A 13 -2.12 14.19 -13.26
CA GLU A 13 -1.87 12.80 -12.87
C GLU A 13 -3.13 12.15 -12.25
N GLU A 14 -3.77 12.82 -11.30
CA GLU A 14 -5.02 12.38 -10.67
C GLU A 14 -6.12 12.20 -11.72
N LYS A 15 -6.28 13.16 -12.63
CA LYS A 15 -7.25 13.07 -13.72
C LYS A 15 -7.00 11.86 -14.61
N THR A 16 -5.74 11.63 -14.99
CA THR A 16 -5.35 10.53 -15.88
C THR A 16 -5.66 9.17 -15.24
N ILE A 17 -5.17 8.92 -14.02
CA ILE A 17 -5.38 7.63 -13.36
C ILE A 17 -6.85 7.40 -13.00
N LYS A 18 -7.57 8.46 -12.59
CA LYS A 18 -9.00 8.38 -12.28
C LYS A 18 -9.83 8.08 -13.53
N SER A 19 -9.58 8.80 -14.62
CA SER A 19 -10.30 8.56 -15.88
C SER A 19 -10.11 7.14 -16.39
N LYS A 20 -8.91 6.57 -16.20
CA LYS A 20 -8.64 5.19 -16.59
C LYS A 20 -9.36 4.19 -15.68
N ALA A 21 -9.30 4.40 -14.36
CA ALA A 21 -10.06 3.60 -13.39
C ALA A 21 -11.57 3.62 -13.68
N ASP A 22 -12.14 4.79 -13.97
CA ASP A 22 -13.56 4.95 -14.30
C ASP A 22 -13.93 4.20 -15.59
N GLY A 23 -13.05 4.21 -16.60
CA GLY A 23 -13.22 3.44 -17.83
C GLY A 23 -13.28 1.93 -17.60
N TYR A 24 -12.40 1.40 -16.75
CA TYR A 24 -12.43 0.00 -16.34
C TYR A 24 -13.63 -0.34 -15.45
N ASN A 25 -14.03 0.57 -14.56
CA ASN A 25 -15.23 0.38 -13.74
C ASN A 25 -16.49 0.28 -14.61
N LYS A 26 -16.59 1.10 -15.65
CA LYS A 26 -17.68 1.00 -16.65
C LYS A 26 -17.64 -0.32 -17.41
N LEU A 27 -16.45 -0.81 -17.77
CA LEU A 27 -16.29 -2.12 -18.41
C LEU A 27 -16.79 -3.25 -17.49
N LEU A 28 -16.51 -3.21 -16.18
CA LEU A 28 -17.01 -4.23 -15.23
C LEU A 28 -18.54 -4.28 -15.14
N GLN A 29 -19.22 -3.17 -15.40
CA GLN A 29 -20.68 -3.06 -15.44
C GLN A 29 -21.30 -3.60 -16.73
N THR A 30 -20.48 -3.97 -17.72
CA THR A 30 -20.97 -4.60 -18.95
C THR A 30 -21.10 -6.10 -18.78
N ASP A 31 -22.10 -6.70 -19.45
CA ASP A 31 -22.26 -8.15 -19.57
C ASP A 31 -21.33 -8.71 -20.66
N ASP A 32 -20.06 -8.31 -20.66
CA ASP A 32 -19.06 -8.87 -21.56
C ASP A 32 -18.66 -10.26 -21.06
N ASN A 33 -19.16 -11.29 -21.74
CA ASN A 33 -18.90 -12.70 -21.44
C ASN A 33 -17.42 -13.08 -21.52
N ARG A 34 -16.55 -12.20 -22.05
CA ARG A 34 -15.10 -12.41 -22.12
C ARG A 34 -14.39 -12.03 -20.81
N LEU A 35 -15.06 -11.28 -19.93
CA LEU A 35 -14.54 -10.93 -18.60
C LEU A 35 -14.84 -12.06 -17.61
N ASN A 36 -13.92 -13.04 -17.55
CA ASN A 36 -13.97 -14.06 -16.51
C ASN A 36 -13.72 -13.45 -15.11
N GLU A 37 -13.98 -14.24 -14.07
CA GLU A 37 -13.90 -13.77 -12.68
C GLU A 37 -12.48 -13.31 -12.30
N ASP A 38 -11.44 -13.99 -12.80
CA ASP A 38 -10.06 -13.62 -12.52
C ASP A 38 -9.71 -12.24 -13.09
N VAL A 39 -10.11 -11.96 -14.34
CA VAL A 39 -9.93 -10.66 -14.97
C VAL A 39 -10.72 -9.58 -14.24
N ARG A 40 -11.94 -9.88 -13.80
CA ARG A 40 -12.75 -8.94 -12.99
C ARG A 40 -12.06 -8.65 -11.65
N CYS A 41 -11.51 -9.67 -11.00
CA CYS A 41 -10.75 -9.55 -9.76
C CYS A 41 -9.51 -8.67 -9.95
N ASP A 42 -8.73 -8.89 -11.01
CA ASP A 42 -7.56 -8.10 -11.36
C ASP A 42 -7.91 -6.63 -11.59
N ILE A 43 -8.95 -6.36 -12.38
CA ILE A 43 -9.42 -4.99 -12.64
C ILE A 43 -9.85 -4.31 -11.33
N ASN A 44 -10.65 -5.00 -10.50
CA ASN A 44 -11.09 -4.48 -9.20
C ASN A 44 -9.90 -4.18 -8.28
N ALA A 45 -8.88 -5.03 -8.26
CA ALA A 45 -7.67 -4.82 -7.48
C ALA A 45 -6.92 -3.55 -7.92
N VAL A 46 -6.75 -3.35 -9.23
CA VAL A 46 -6.10 -2.14 -9.77
C VAL A 46 -6.91 -0.88 -9.45
N ILE A 47 -8.24 -0.92 -9.62
CA ILE A 47 -9.13 0.20 -9.25
C ILE A 47 -9.02 0.50 -7.76
N GLY A 48 -8.98 -0.53 -6.91
CA GLY A 48 -8.79 -0.41 -5.46
C GLY A 48 -7.48 0.31 -5.12
N GLU A 49 -6.37 -0.08 -5.73
CA GLU A 49 -5.07 0.56 -5.52
C GLU A 49 -5.07 2.03 -5.94
N VAL A 50 -5.69 2.37 -7.08
CA VAL A 50 -5.82 3.76 -7.53
C VAL A 50 -6.64 4.58 -6.53
N ASN A 51 -7.76 4.03 -6.04
CA ASN A 51 -8.59 4.69 -5.03
C ASN A 51 -7.83 4.95 -3.73
N LEU A 52 -7.01 3.99 -3.28
CA LEU A 52 -6.14 4.15 -2.12
C LEU A 52 -5.07 5.21 -2.35
N LEU A 53 -4.45 5.24 -3.54
CA LEU A 53 -3.46 6.24 -3.91
C LEU A 53 -4.05 7.66 -3.91
N LEU A 54 -5.21 7.83 -4.56
CA LEU A 54 -5.95 9.09 -4.63
C LEU A 54 -6.35 9.61 -3.23
N ARG A 55 -6.99 8.75 -2.42
CA ARG A 55 -7.49 9.12 -1.09
C ARG A 55 -6.39 9.19 -0.02
N GLY A 56 -5.24 8.60 -0.30
CA GLY A 56 -4.08 8.53 0.58
C GLY A 56 -2.99 9.53 0.20
N LYS A 57 -1.95 9.06 -0.50
CA LYS A 57 -0.73 9.82 -0.73
C LYS A 57 -0.94 11.06 -1.60
N LEU A 58 -1.80 11.02 -2.61
CA LEU A 58 -2.06 12.18 -3.46
C LEU A 58 -2.82 13.28 -2.71
N LYS A 59 -3.83 12.91 -1.92
CA LYS A 59 -4.52 13.85 -1.02
C LYS A 59 -3.57 14.51 -0.01
N GLN A 60 -2.63 13.75 0.56
CA GLN A 60 -1.60 14.30 1.45
C GLN A 60 -0.68 15.29 0.71
N PHE A 61 -0.19 14.91 -0.47
CA PHE A 61 0.68 15.78 -1.27
C PHE A 61 -0.01 17.08 -1.67
N ARG A 62 -1.29 17.01 -2.09
CA ARG A 62 -2.10 18.18 -2.42
C ARG A 62 -2.16 19.16 -1.26
N GLY A 63 -2.39 18.67 -0.04
CA GLY A 63 -2.43 19.49 1.17
C GLY A 63 -1.11 20.21 1.44
N LEU A 64 0.02 19.51 1.25
CA LEU A 64 1.35 20.12 1.38
C LEU A 64 1.58 21.22 0.32
N CYS A 65 1.20 20.96 -0.92
CA CYS A 65 1.32 21.95 -1.99
C CYS A 65 0.45 23.18 -1.74
N GLN A 66 -0.79 22.99 -1.28
CA GLN A 66 -1.69 24.09 -0.90
C GLN A 66 -1.11 24.91 0.25
N ALA A 67 -0.60 24.27 1.29
CA ALA A 67 0.05 24.97 2.40
C ALA A 67 1.28 25.77 1.92
N ASN A 68 2.09 25.22 1.02
CA ASN A 68 3.21 25.92 0.40
C ASN A 68 2.77 27.17 -0.39
N VAL A 69 1.68 27.08 -1.16
CA VAL A 69 1.13 28.24 -1.91
C VAL A 69 0.55 29.29 -0.95
N SER A 70 -0.14 28.86 0.12
CA SER A 70 -0.74 29.75 1.11
C SER A 70 0.27 30.53 1.95
N LYS A 71 1.56 30.12 1.99
CA LYS A 71 2.66 30.90 2.60
C LYS A 71 2.74 32.34 2.15
N SER A 72 2.28 32.63 0.92
CA SER A 72 2.24 34.01 0.44
C SER A 72 1.31 34.91 1.26
N THR A 73 0.50 34.37 2.18
CA THR A 73 -0.56 35.10 2.90
C THR A 73 -0.57 34.89 4.43
N THR A 74 0.15 33.91 4.98
CA THR A 74 0.10 33.59 6.42
C THR A 74 1.19 34.30 7.23
N SER A 75 0.80 34.77 8.43
CA SER A 75 1.63 35.54 9.36
C SER A 75 2.84 34.75 9.85
N ALA A 76 3.98 35.43 9.97
CA ALA A 76 5.27 34.88 10.41
C ALA A 76 5.16 34.08 11.73
N GLY A 77 5.13 32.75 11.66
CA GLY A 77 5.06 31.90 12.86
C GLY A 77 4.70 30.43 12.63
N GLU A 78 3.96 30.08 11.56
CA GLU A 78 3.62 28.68 11.29
C GLU A 78 4.69 27.96 10.45
N PRO A 79 5.16 26.75 10.86
CA PRO A 79 6.06 25.95 10.05
C PRO A 79 5.36 25.56 8.75
N THR A 80 5.87 26.03 7.61
CA THR A 80 5.22 25.79 6.33
C THR A 80 6.13 25.02 5.36
N PRO A 81 5.63 24.05 4.56
CA PRO A 81 6.47 23.14 3.76
C PRO A 81 7.29 23.86 2.68
N LEU A 82 8.61 23.77 2.72
CA LEU A 82 9.54 24.33 1.73
C LEU A 82 9.41 23.64 0.37
N ASP A 83 9.89 24.27 -0.69
CA ASP A 83 9.91 23.66 -2.02
C ASP A 83 10.72 22.35 -2.04
N SER A 84 11.79 22.27 -1.23
CA SER A 84 12.56 21.04 -1.01
C SER A 84 11.74 19.93 -0.33
N ASP A 85 10.81 20.30 0.57
CA ASP A 85 9.93 19.32 1.23
C ASP A 85 8.93 18.74 0.22
N LEU A 86 8.46 19.57 -0.72
CA LEU A 86 7.58 19.13 -1.80
C LEU A 86 8.32 18.21 -2.77
N GLU A 87 9.55 18.54 -3.14
CA GLU A 87 10.39 17.69 -4.00
C GLU A 87 10.62 16.32 -3.36
N GLY A 88 11.01 16.28 -2.08
CA GLY A 88 11.19 15.02 -1.37
C GLY A 88 9.90 14.19 -1.24
N PHE A 89 8.75 14.83 -1.04
CA PHE A 89 7.46 14.13 -1.04
C PHE A 89 7.07 13.64 -2.44
N TRP A 90 7.43 14.39 -3.49
CA TRP A 90 7.16 13.99 -4.87
C TRP A 90 7.99 12.77 -5.28
N ASP A 91 9.27 12.71 -4.89
CA ASP A 91 10.16 11.59 -5.20
C ASP A 91 9.65 10.25 -4.65
N ILE A 92 8.91 10.27 -3.53
CA ILE A 92 8.26 9.07 -2.99
C ILE A 92 6.86 8.83 -3.56
N THR A 93 6.19 9.87 -4.06
CA THR A 93 4.80 9.80 -4.52
C THR A 93 4.70 9.40 -5.99
N TYR A 94 5.57 9.98 -6.83
CA TYR A 94 5.58 9.71 -8.27
C TYR A 94 5.78 8.23 -8.60
N PRO A 95 6.69 7.47 -7.96
CA PRO A 95 6.82 6.03 -8.20
C PRO A 95 5.52 5.25 -7.92
N LEU A 96 4.68 5.72 -7.00
CA LEU A 96 3.38 5.09 -6.73
C LEU A 96 2.39 5.35 -7.87
N ILE A 97 2.40 6.56 -8.45
CA ILE A 97 1.63 6.90 -9.64
C ILE A 97 2.09 6.05 -10.83
N ASP A 98 3.40 5.98 -11.05
CA ASP A 98 3.96 5.20 -12.16
C ASP A 98 3.61 3.71 -12.04
N LYS A 99 3.70 3.15 -10.82
CA LYS A 99 3.30 1.77 -10.54
C LYS A 99 1.85 1.48 -10.95
N VAL A 100 0.90 2.36 -10.65
CA VAL A 100 -0.50 2.14 -11.07
C VAL A 100 -0.69 2.33 -12.58
N LYS A 101 0.06 3.24 -13.22
CA LYS A 101 0.05 3.39 -14.68
C LYS A 101 0.52 2.12 -15.39
N VAL A 102 1.62 1.52 -14.92
CA VAL A 102 2.13 0.25 -15.46
C VAL A 102 1.08 -0.86 -15.31
N LYS A 103 0.37 -0.93 -14.18
CA LYS A 103 -0.73 -1.89 -14.00
C LYS A 103 -1.85 -1.68 -15.02
N PHE A 104 -2.20 -0.44 -15.32
CA PHE A 104 -3.17 -0.17 -16.38
C PHE A 104 -2.67 -0.55 -17.76
N THR A 105 -1.39 -0.34 -18.08
CA THR A 105 -0.83 -0.81 -19.36
C THR A 105 -0.98 -2.32 -19.51
N LYS A 106 -0.69 -3.09 -18.44
CA LYS A 106 -0.91 -4.55 -18.45
C LYS A 106 -2.37 -4.93 -18.69
N LEU A 107 -3.31 -4.19 -18.11
CA LEU A 107 -4.74 -4.41 -18.36
C LEU A 107 -5.14 -4.04 -19.80
N ASP A 108 -4.52 -3.03 -20.41
CA ASP A 108 -4.75 -2.67 -21.82
C ASP A 108 -4.22 -3.76 -22.75
N ASP A 109 -3.02 -4.28 -22.48
CA ASP A 109 -2.42 -5.38 -23.25
C ASP A 109 -3.33 -6.62 -23.20
N ARG A 110 -3.77 -6.99 -21.99
CA ARG A 110 -4.70 -8.11 -21.80
C ARG A 110 -6.04 -7.89 -22.51
N LYS A 111 -6.55 -6.65 -22.51
CA LYS A 111 -7.76 -6.29 -23.25
C LYS A 111 -7.57 -6.40 -24.77
N ALA A 112 -6.41 -6.02 -25.30
CA ALA A 112 -6.09 -6.16 -26.73
C ALA A 112 -6.04 -7.63 -27.16
N MET A 113 -5.61 -8.52 -26.26
CA MET A 113 -5.62 -9.98 -26.41
C MET A 113 -7.01 -10.60 -26.11
N GLN A 114 -8.08 -9.81 -26.10
CA GLN A 114 -9.45 -10.27 -25.78
C GLN A 114 -9.56 -11.00 -24.43
N TRP A 115 -8.80 -10.55 -23.44
CA TRP A 115 -8.76 -11.12 -22.10
C TRP A 115 -8.17 -12.54 -22.00
N ALA A 116 -7.51 -13.01 -23.06
CA ALA A 116 -6.75 -14.26 -23.01
C ALA A 116 -5.85 -14.31 -21.77
N SER A 117 -5.73 -15.48 -21.16
CA SER A 117 -4.77 -15.65 -20.09
C SER A 117 -3.40 -15.55 -20.71
N ILE A 118 -2.46 -14.85 -20.07
CA ILE A 118 -1.07 -14.77 -20.55
C ILE A 118 -0.43 -16.18 -20.62
N GLU A 119 -1.05 -17.18 -19.98
CA GLU A 119 -0.71 -18.60 -20.07
C GLU A 119 -1.17 -19.29 -21.36
N ASP A 120 -2.20 -18.75 -22.05
CA ASP A 120 -2.80 -19.37 -23.24
C ASP A 120 -1.99 -19.12 -24.53
N GLU A 121 -0.94 -18.28 -24.48
CA GLU A 121 0.01 -18.05 -25.58
C GLU A 121 1.21 -19.01 -25.60
N TYR A 122 1.27 -20.00 -24.69
CA TYR A 122 2.34 -21.00 -24.71
C TYR A 122 2.06 -22.10 -25.75
N ASP A 123 2.55 -21.94 -26.98
CA ASP A 123 2.81 -23.06 -27.88
C ASP A 123 4.18 -23.68 -27.50
N PRO A 124 4.22 -24.92 -26.97
CA PRO A 124 5.47 -25.58 -26.61
C PRO A 124 6.45 -25.81 -27.78
N ASN A 125 6.05 -25.54 -29.04
CA ASN A 125 6.88 -25.73 -30.23
C ASN A 125 7.57 -24.45 -30.75
N ASP A 126 7.23 -23.26 -30.24
CA ASP A 126 7.89 -22.01 -30.68
C ASP A 126 9.08 -21.66 -29.78
N VAL A 127 10.27 -22.07 -30.22
CA VAL A 127 11.55 -21.90 -29.49
C VAL A 127 11.99 -20.43 -29.41
N ASN A 128 11.36 -19.52 -30.15
CA ASN A 128 11.74 -18.10 -30.22
C ASN A 128 10.91 -17.17 -29.33
N ASN A 129 9.74 -17.60 -28.84
CA ASN A 129 8.88 -16.74 -28.03
C ASN A 129 8.88 -17.16 -26.55
N ARG A 130 10.05 -17.10 -25.92
CA ARG A 130 10.15 -17.25 -24.46
C ARG A 130 10.07 -15.87 -23.80
N PRO A 131 8.92 -15.45 -23.22
CA PRO A 131 8.96 -14.38 -22.26
C PRO A 131 9.75 -14.89 -21.05
N ARG A 132 10.86 -14.21 -20.74
CA ARG A 132 11.54 -14.36 -19.45
C ARG A 132 10.60 -13.80 -18.38
N ILE A 133 9.69 -14.63 -17.90
CA ILE A 133 8.97 -14.34 -16.66
C ILE A 133 9.98 -14.51 -15.54
N ILE A 134 10.51 -13.36 -15.11
CA ILE A 134 11.13 -13.18 -13.82
C ILE A 134 10.03 -13.44 -12.80
N ASP A 135 9.93 -14.69 -12.31
CA ASP A 135 9.33 -14.93 -11.00
C ASP A 135 9.99 -16.10 -10.28
N GLU A 136 11.30 -15.98 -10.09
CA GLU A 136 12.08 -16.83 -9.19
C GLU A 136 12.02 -16.32 -7.74
N ARG A 137 10.88 -15.75 -7.30
CA ARG A 137 10.67 -15.33 -5.89
C ARG A 137 9.44 -15.90 -5.20
N LEU A 138 8.72 -16.86 -5.80
CA LEU A 138 7.57 -17.49 -5.16
C LEU A 138 7.63 -19.02 -5.01
N LYS A 139 8.76 -19.68 -5.34
CA LYS A 139 8.93 -21.13 -5.18
C LYS A 139 9.83 -21.60 -4.03
N GLN A 140 10.05 -20.79 -2.98
CA GLN A 140 10.78 -21.24 -1.77
C GLN A 140 9.92 -21.37 -0.50
N LEU A 141 8.60 -21.57 -0.64
CA LEU A 141 7.75 -21.91 0.51
C LEU A 141 6.84 -23.10 0.20
N GLN A 142 7.43 -24.23 -0.20
CA GLN A 142 6.84 -25.54 0.09
C GLN A 142 7.92 -26.48 0.65
N PRO A 143 7.66 -27.15 1.78
CA PRO A 143 8.64 -27.99 2.43
C PRO A 143 8.79 -29.31 1.67
N HIS A 144 9.88 -29.44 0.91
CA HIS A 144 10.30 -30.74 0.39
C HIS A 144 10.77 -31.62 1.55
N GLN A 145 10.03 -32.71 1.77
CA GLN A 145 10.49 -33.87 2.52
C GLN A 145 11.76 -34.41 1.87
N ASN A 146 12.90 -34.33 2.55
CA ASN A 146 14.04 -35.19 2.29
C ASN A 146 14.71 -35.62 3.60
N LYS A 147 14.98 -36.91 3.68
CA LYS A 147 15.50 -37.64 4.85
C LYS A 147 16.97 -37.27 5.10
N SER A 148 17.27 -36.75 6.29
CA SER A 148 18.57 -36.91 6.97
C SER A 148 18.47 -36.62 8.49
N LYS A 149 19.30 -37.32 9.26
CA LYS A 149 19.34 -37.56 10.72
C LYS A 149 19.51 -36.31 11.64
N PRO A 150 19.31 -36.44 12.97
CA PRO A 150 18.81 -35.37 13.84
C PRO A 150 19.89 -34.56 14.58
N SER A 151 19.69 -33.25 14.75
CA SER A 151 20.39 -32.46 15.77
C SER A 151 19.50 -31.33 16.35
N THR A 152 19.02 -31.57 17.57
CA THR A 152 18.83 -30.61 18.68
C THR A 152 18.52 -29.14 18.35
N THR A 153 17.25 -28.80 18.15
CA THR A 153 16.76 -27.41 18.24
C THR A 153 15.33 -27.29 18.81
N LYS A 154 14.83 -28.33 19.49
CA LYS A 154 13.47 -28.31 20.07
C LYS A 154 13.32 -27.44 21.32
N THR A 155 14.40 -27.08 22.02
CA THR A 155 14.34 -26.35 23.30
C THR A 155 14.11 -24.84 23.16
N ALA A 156 14.67 -24.19 22.12
CA ALA A 156 14.63 -22.73 22.02
C ALA A 156 13.22 -22.14 21.75
N ASN A 157 12.33 -22.90 21.11
CA ASN A 157 10.98 -22.43 20.80
C ASN A 157 10.02 -22.51 22.00
N ASP A 158 10.25 -23.46 22.91
CA ASP A 158 9.41 -23.63 24.11
C ASP A 158 9.76 -22.57 25.16
N ASP A 159 11.05 -22.24 25.30
CA ASP A 159 11.50 -21.18 26.20
C ASP A 159 10.99 -19.80 25.78
N LEU A 160 10.96 -19.51 24.46
CA LEU A 160 10.41 -18.26 23.93
C LEU A 160 8.89 -18.15 24.17
N LYS A 161 8.15 -19.24 23.97
CA LYS A 161 6.71 -19.28 24.25
C LYS A 161 6.42 -19.07 25.74
N LYS A 162 7.23 -19.66 26.61
CA LYS A 162 7.10 -19.51 28.07
C LYS A 162 7.36 -18.06 28.50
N LEU A 163 8.40 -17.42 27.98
CA LEU A 163 8.72 -16.02 28.27
C LEU A 163 7.60 -15.06 27.85
N ILE A 164 7.00 -15.27 26.68
CA ILE A 164 5.88 -14.45 26.20
C ILE A 164 4.65 -14.59 27.11
N GLN A 165 4.38 -15.81 27.60
CA GLN A 165 3.24 -16.07 28.48
C GLN A 165 3.44 -15.48 29.89
N GLU A 166 4.66 -15.54 30.44
CA GLU A 166 4.99 -14.88 31.71
C GLU A 166 4.85 -13.37 31.61
N ARG A 167 5.34 -12.74 30.52
CA ARG A 167 5.19 -11.30 30.32
C ARG A 167 3.72 -10.86 30.25
N ARG A 168 2.87 -11.64 29.58
CA ARG A 168 1.42 -11.37 29.50
C ARG A 168 0.74 -11.48 30.87
N LYS A 169 1.10 -12.48 31.68
CA LYS A 169 0.55 -12.64 33.05
C LYS A 169 1.00 -11.51 33.98
N ALA A 170 2.27 -11.10 33.90
CA ALA A 170 2.78 -9.99 34.71
C ALA A 170 2.09 -8.66 34.37
N ALA A 171 1.85 -8.37 33.09
CA ALA A 171 1.13 -7.17 32.66
C ALA A 171 -0.34 -7.16 33.14
N ALA A 172 -1.02 -8.31 33.13
CA ALA A 172 -2.39 -8.43 33.63
C ALA A 172 -2.50 -8.23 35.15
N ASN A 173 -1.47 -8.61 35.92
CA ASN A 173 -1.44 -8.37 37.37
C ASN A 173 -1.19 -6.88 37.70
N LEU A 174 -0.42 -6.15 36.88
CA LEU A 174 -0.25 -4.70 37.07
C LEU A 174 -1.55 -3.92 36.78
N SER A 175 -2.36 -4.34 35.80
CA SER A 175 -3.64 -3.66 35.51
C SER A 175 -4.71 -3.89 36.58
N ASN A 176 -4.63 -4.98 37.36
CA ASN A 176 -5.59 -5.25 38.45
C ASN A 176 -5.20 -4.63 39.80
N SER A 177 -3.95 -4.18 39.99
CA SER A 177 -3.50 -3.55 41.24
C SER A 177 -3.63 -2.02 41.25
N ALA A 178 -4.00 -1.40 40.12
CA ALA A 178 -4.14 0.05 39.99
C ALA A 178 -5.54 0.60 40.34
N ASN A 179 -6.44 -0.23 40.90
CA ASN A 179 -7.82 0.18 41.21
C ASN A 179 -8.23 0.01 42.68
N GLN A 180 -7.31 0.19 43.63
CA GLN A 180 -7.65 0.43 45.04
C GLN A 180 -6.61 1.38 45.67
N ASN A 181 -7.12 2.43 46.32
CA ASN A 181 -6.46 3.43 47.18
C ASN A 181 -5.85 4.67 46.49
N HIS A 182 -6.63 5.76 46.48
CA HIS A 182 -6.18 7.02 47.10
C HIS A 182 -7.38 7.85 47.55
N ASP A 183 -7.55 7.90 48.87
CA ASP A 183 -8.26 8.96 49.56
C ASP A 183 -7.38 10.22 49.43
N VAL A 184 -7.91 11.31 48.89
CA VAL A 184 -7.18 12.58 48.74
C VAL A 184 -7.94 13.65 49.52
N GLU A 185 -7.50 13.90 50.74
CA GLU A 185 -7.89 15.09 51.51
C GLU A 185 -7.50 16.36 50.76
N ILE A 186 -8.50 17.16 50.39
CA ILE A 186 -8.32 18.48 49.78
C ILE A 186 -8.24 19.52 50.90
N PHE A 187 -7.03 19.95 51.25
CA PHE A 187 -6.85 21.16 52.05
C PHE A 187 -7.06 22.39 51.16
N VAL A 188 -8.24 23.01 51.28
CA VAL A 188 -8.51 24.34 50.73
C VAL A 188 -7.83 25.38 51.62
N THR A 189 -6.80 26.06 51.11
CA THR A 189 -6.24 27.25 51.75
C THR A 189 -7.12 28.45 51.39
N GLN A 190 -7.88 28.96 52.36
CA GLN A 190 -8.57 30.26 52.21
C GLN A 190 -7.60 31.40 52.51
N LYS A 191 -7.81 32.50 51.78
CA LYS A 191 -7.08 33.76 51.84
C LYS A 191 -7.83 34.76 52.71
#